data_AF-A0A3M7HJ29-F1
#
_entry.id   AF-A0A3M7HJ29-F1
#
_cell.length_a   1.000
_cell.length_b   1.000
_cell.length_c   1.000
_cell.angle_alpha   90.00
_cell.angle_beta   90.00
_cell.angle_gamma   90.00
#
_symmetry.space_group_name_H-M   'P 1'
#
loop_
_entity.id
_entity.type
_entity.pdbx_description
1 polymer ?
#
loop_
_entity_poly.entity_id
_entity_poly.type
_entity_poly.pdbx_seq_one_letter_code
_entity_poly.pdbx_strand_id
1 'polypeptide(L)'
;MLSTPRIVLVVTGLLCLALFAKLWRDPPAVPSYLESTPLGSHGYSADHTPAEESKTKADASEGADADVCHGLERLKDVVFVLKTGATEIYEKLPIHLATTFACGSDYVIYSDLEQQFGVVPIHDALASVSQDVRDQHGDLAQYRLLKEHVAGGGDAAELKGKESWGLDKWKFLPMVTDAYKKFGETKKWYFFMEADTYVSLQNLLLFLDTLDERKPVFAGAQVMIGDTEFAHGGSGVVLSAPAANAFNATYHRDQPSWENMVAEKCCGDLMVAEVLLKADPSIKLHTSFPLIQGETPASLDWSEKHWCKPAVTWHHVDAVGVDKLWQFDSEWREAHGAGEPILFEDYYKSFVLPQIRAAEGKMKGWDNLAQDWSFRNGDDNNPASKSAKACERFCRGEDHCLQWFWSPGFCKAGKVVRLGWSMKNRPGLGSADDRIAHFGEEESRKAVSGWFLDRIEAWQTAQGVCDRSPWRISGD
;
A
#
# COMPACT_ATOMS: atom_id res chain seq x y z
N MET A 1 -50.89 -13.99 39.25
CA MET A 1 -49.99 -14.86 38.46
C MET A 1 -49.54 -14.07 37.24
N LEU A 2 -48.24 -13.79 37.12
CA LEU A 2 -47.69 -13.13 35.92
C LEU A 2 -47.75 -14.11 34.75
N SER A 3 -48.17 -13.64 33.57
CA SER A 3 -48.21 -14.49 32.38
C SER A 3 -46.78 -14.89 31.98
N THR A 4 -46.62 -16.10 31.46
CA THR A 4 -45.35 -16.68 31.01
C THR A 4 -44.44 -15.73 30.22
N PRO A 5 -44.94 -14.90 29.26
CA PRO A 5 -44.07 -13.95 28.54
C PRO A 5 -43.53 -12.81 29.41
N ARG A 6 -44.24 -12.39 30.47
CA ARG A 6 -43.77 -11.35 31.39
C ARG A 6 -42.68 -11.88 32.34
N ILE A 7 -42.73 -13.16 32.68
CA ILE A 7 -41.68 -13.80 33.48
C ILE A 7 -40.39 -13.89 32.67
N VAL A 8 -40.46 -14.26 31.39
CA VAL A 8 -39.30 -14.31 30.50
C VAL A 8 -38.62 -12.94 30.42
N LEU A 9 -39.37 -11.87 30.13
CA LEU A 9 -38.81 -10.51 30.03
C LEU A 9 -38.10 -10.04 31.31
N VAL A 10 -38.66 -10.34 32.48
CA VAL A 10 -38.05 -9.96 33.76
C VAL A 10 -36.77 -10.76 34.02
N VAL A 11 -36.77 -12.06 33.71
CA VAL A 11 -35.58 -12.91 33.89
C VAL A 11 -34.47 -12.50 32.92
N THR A 12 -34.77 -12.20 31.66
CA THR A 12 -33.77 -11.73 30.69
C THR A 12 -33.22 -10.37 31.08
N GLY A 13 -34.06 -9.45 31.55
CA GLY A 13 -33.62 -8.13 32.03
C GLY A 13 -32.67 -8.22 33.23
N LEU A 14 -32.97 -9.09 34.19
CA LEU A 14 -32.11 -9.33 35.35
C LEU A 14 -30.78 -10.00 34.98
N LEU A 15 -30.79 -10.94 34.02
CA LEU A 15 -29.56 -11.55 33.49
C LEU A 15 -28.66 -10.54 32.78
N CYS A 16 -29.23 -9.65 31.97
CA CYS A 16 -28.48 -8.57 31.33
C CYS A 16 -27.87 -7.60 32.34
N LEU A 17 -28.64 -7.21 33.37
CA LEU A 17 -28.14 -6.36 34.46
C LEU A 17 -27.01 -7.03 35.25
N ALA A 18 -27.12 -8.34 35.52
CA ALA A 18 -26.07 -9.10 36.20
C ALA A 18 -24.79 -9.24 35.35
N LEU A 19 -24.93 -9.47 34.05
CA LEU A 19 -23.81 -9.48 33.10
C LEU A 19 -23.12 -8.13 33.02
N PHE A 20 -23.89 -7.04 32.96
CA PHE A 20 -23.35 -5.69 32.91
C PHE A 20 -22.62 -5.33 34.21
N ALA A 21 -23.19 -5.70 35.37
CA ALA A 21 -22.55 -5.51 36.66
C ALA A 21 -21.26 -6.33 36.81
N LYS A 22 -21.20 -7.53 36.22
CA LYS A 22 -19.99 -8.38 36.22
C LYS A 22 -18.89 -7.78 35.34
N LEU A 23 -19.23 -7.35 34.12
CA LEU A 23 -18.28 -6.72 33.19
C LEU A 23 -17.71 -5.38 33.72
N TRP A 24 -18.49 -4.65 34.53
CA TRP A 24 -18.01 -3.44 35.16
C TRP A 24 -17.06 -3.71 36.34
N ARG A 25 -17.29 -4.80 37.08
CA ARG A 25 -16.51 -5.13 38.28
C ARG A 25 -15.20 -5.83 37.95
N ASP A 26 -15.21 -6.66 36.90
CA ASP A 26 -14.07 -7.40 36.38
C ASP A 26 -13.91 -7.08 34.88
N PRO A 27 -13.38 -5.90 34.51
CA PRO A 27 -13.10 -5.60 33.12
C PRO A 27 -12.09 -6.64 32.58
N PRO A 28 -12.28 -7.16 31.36
CA PRO A 28 -11.31 -8.06 30.76
C PRO A 28 -9.94 -7.37 30.73
N ALA A 29 -8.89 -8.12 31.08
CA ALA A 29 -7.53 -7.61 31.05
C ALA A 29 -7.23 -7.07 29.64
N VAL A 30 -6.76 -5.83 29.58
CA VAL A 30 -6.26 -5.25 28.34
C VAL A 30 -4.96 -6.01 28.00
N PRO A 31 -4.82 -6.56 26.78
CA PRO A 31 -3.58 -7.19 26.37
C PRO A 31 -2.40 -6.22 26.53
N SER A 32 -1.26 -6.72 27.02
CA SER A 32 -0.08 -5.92 27.36
C SER A 32 0.47 -5.09 26.20
N TYR A 33 0.21 -5.46 24.94
CA TYR A 33 0.62 -4.68 23.76
C TYR A 33 -0.13 -3.36 23.57
N LEU A 34 -1.19 -3.10 24.35
CA LEU A 34 -1.95 -1.83 24.33
C LEU A 34 -1.54 -0.86 25.46
N GLU A 35 -0.66 -1.25 26.39
CA GLU A 35 -0.06 -0.33 27.36
C GLU A 35 1.09 0.44 26.70
N SER A 36 0.77 1.55 26.03
CA SER A 36 1.78 2.50 25.61
C SER A 36 2.28 3.30 26.83
N THR A 37 3.57 3.16 27.14
CA THR A 37 4.27 4.07 28.05
C THR A 37 4.16 5.51 27.53
N PRO A 38 3.71 6.48 28.34
CA PRO A 38 3.74 7.89 27.95
C PRO A 38 5.19 8.36 27.81
N LEU A 39 5.49 9.12 26.75
CA LEU A 39 6.76 9.85 26.62
C LEU A 39 6.98 10.74 27.86
N GLY A 40 8.00 10.42 28.65
CA GLY A 40 8.39 11.14 29.86
C GLY A 40 9.81 11.69 29.78
N SER A 41 9.88 13.01 29.93
CA SER A 41 11.04 13.91 30.02
C SER A 41 12.26 13.44 30.82
N HIS A 42 13.44 13.95 30.40
CA HIS A 42 14.68 14.04 31.17
C HIS A 42 14.51 14.45 32.65
N GLY A 43 15.27 13.80 33.55
CA GLY A 43 15.74 14.45 34.78
C GLY A 43 15.97 13.56 36.01
N TYR A 44 17.26 13.41 36.35
CA TYR A 44 17.85 13.18 37.67
C TYR A 44 18.09 11.76 38.22
N SER A 45 19.37 11.58 38.53
CA SER A 45 20.12 10.52 39.20
C SER A 45 19.62 10.14 40.60
N ALA A 46 19.69 8.85 40.93
CA ALA A 46 20.27 8.37 42.19
C ALA A 46 20.67 6.88 42.07
N ASP A 47 21.88 6.59 42.56
CA ASP A 47 22.47 5.27 42.79
C ASP A 47 21.52 4.28 43.47
N HIS A 48 21.64 3.00 43.13
CA HIS A 48 21.93 1.90 44.07
C HIS A 48 21.95 0.53 43.34
N THR A 49 23.07 -0.17 43.43
CA THR A 49 23.21 -1.64 43.30
C THR A 49 23.76 -2.16 44.64
N PRO A 50 23.82 -3.48 44.93
CA PRO A 50 23.21 -4.65 44.26
C PRO A 50 22.56 -5.65 45.26
N ALA A 51 21.83 -6.65 44.74
CA ALA A 51 21.79 -7.97 45.35
C ALA A 51 21.39 -9.05 44.32
N GLU A 52 22.31 -9.98 44.08
CA GLU A 52 22.07 -11.26 43.44
C GLU A 52 21.18 -12.14 44.33
N GLU A 53 20.18 -12.81 43.76
CA GLU A 53 19.86 -14.17 44.19
C GLU A 53 19.33 -15.01 43.02
N SER A 54 20.14 -16.03 42.70
CA SER A 54 19.84 -17.12 41.77
C SER A 54 18.78 -18.05 42.36
N LYS A 55 17.78 -18.43 41.55
CA LYS A 55 17.36 -19.83 41.38
C LYS A 55 16.31 -20.01 40.28
N THR A 56 16.80 -20.63 39.22
CA THR A 56 16.14 -21.54 38.27
C THR A 56 14.71 -21.96 38.65
N LYS A 57 13.75 -21.52 37.83
CA LYS A 57 12.52 -22.26 37.56
C LYS A 57 12.25 -22.17 36.06
N ALA A 58 12.57 -23.24 35.37
CA ALA A 58 12.11 -23.45 34.00
C ALA A 58 10.59 -23.62 34.08
N ASP A 59 9.86 -22.57 33.73
CA ASP A 59 8.45 -22.69 33.39
C ASP A 59 8.35 -22.84 31.88
N ALA A 60 7.89 -24.02 31.49
CA ALA A 60 7.48 -24.35 30.15
C ALA A 60 6.22 -23.52 29.81
N SER A 61 6.43 -22.33 29.26
CA SER A 61 5.43 -21.60 28.47
C SER A 61 6.03 -20.89 27.25
N GLU A 62 7.24 -21.27 26.83
CA GLU A 62 7.87 -20.78 25.60
C GLU A 62 7.26 -21.50 24.39
N GLY A 63 6.12 -20.99 23.93
CA GLY A 63 5.43 -21.53 22.76
C GLY A 63 4.14 -20.81 22.44
N ALA A 64 4.14 -19.47 22.48
CA ALA A 64 3.12 -18.60 21.85
C ALA A 64 3.44 -17.10 22.11
N ASP A 65 4.62 -16.65 21.70
CA ASP A 65 4.82 -15.25 21.29
C ASP A 65 6.10 -15.22 20.45
N ALA A 66 6.01 -15.78 19.24
CA ALA A 66 7.03 -15.48 18.25
C ALA A 66 6.90 -13.98 17.97
N ASP A 67 7.92 -13.21 18.34
CA ASP A 67 7.97 -11.78 18.02
C ASP A 67 7.66 -11.61 16.53
N VAL A 68 6.48 -11.05 16.22
CA VAL A 68 5.99 -10.87 14.83
C VAL A 68 6.95 -10.02 14.00
N CYS A 69 7.81 -9.26 14.70
CA CYS A 69 8.83 -8.38 14.14
C CYS A 69 10.24 -8.97 14.18
N HIS A 70 10.41 -10.23 14.59
CA HIS A 70 11.71 -10.90 14.63
C HIS A 70 12.41 -10.84 13.27
N GLY A 71 13.67 -10.38 13.27
CA GLY A 71 14.48 -10.21 12.06
C GLY A 71 14.18 -8.95 11.26
N LEU A 72 13.36 -8.04 11.80
CA LEU A 72 13.10 -6.71 11.24
C LEU A 72 13.73 -5.58 12.08
N GLU A 73 14.74 -5.89 12.90
CA GLU A 73 15.34 -4.94 13.86
C GLU A 73 15.95 -3.70 13.17
N ARG A 74 16.30 -3.83 11.88
CA ARG A 74 16.85 -2.76 11.06
C ARG A 74 15.82 -1.74 10.60
N LEU A 75 14.52 -1.98 10.82
CA LEU A 75 13.48 -0.96 10.61
C LEU A 75 13.68 0.28 11.49
N LYS A 76 14.43 0.20 12.60
CA LYS A 76 14.83 1.37 13.40
C LYS A 76 15.61 2.43 12.63
N ASP A 77 16.22 2.06 11.50
CA ASP A 77 16.96 2.96 10.61
C ASP A 77 16.06 3.60 9.53
N VAL A 78 14.78 3.22 9.47
CA VAL A 78 13.80 3.60 8.44
C VAL A 78 12.68 4.43 9.06
N VAL A 79 12.40 5.59 8.48
CA VAL A 79 11.20 6.38 8.77
C VAL A 79 10.12 6.05 7.75
N PHE A 80 8.95 5.62 8.20
CA PHE A 80 7.78 5.48 7.34
C PHE A 80 7.00 6.80 7.29
N VAL A 81 6.84 7.34 6.09
CA VAL A 81 6.07 8.57 5.85
C VAL A 81 4.78 8.20 5.10
N LEU A 82 3.67 8.15 5.83
CA LEU A 82 2.38 7.78 5.26
C LEU A 82 1.60 9.02 4.83
N LYS A 83 1.25 9.12 3.55
CA LYS A 83 0.31 10.13 3.04
C LYS A 83 -1.09 9.53 2.94
N THR A 84 -2.08 10.27 3.41
CA THR A 84 -3.51 9.94 3.25
C THR A 84 -4.35 11.20 3.03
N GLY A 85 -5.67 11.06 2.96
CA GLY A 85 -6.62 12.16 3.02
C GLY A 85 -7.51 12.04 4.25
N ALA A 86 -7.96 13.17 4.78
CA ALA A 86 -8.75 13.22 6.01
C ALA A 86 -10.07 12.46 5.88
N THR A 87 -10.61 12.42 4.65
CA THR A 87 -11.90 11.80 4.34
C THR A 87 -11.87 10.27 4.32
N GLU A 88 -10.69 9.64 4.38
CA GLU A 88 -10.52 8.18 4.27
C GLU A 88 -9.66 7.58 5.39
N ILE A 89 -9.23 8.39 6.36
CA ILE A 89 -8.29 7.97 7.39
C ILE A 89 -8.81 6.80 8.23
N TYR A 90 -10.09 6.81 8.63
CA TYR A 90 -10.71 5.72 9.42
C TYR A 90 -10.87 4.42 8.63
N GLU A 91 -10.85 4.49 7.30
CA GLU A 91 -10.94 3.32 6.42
C GLU A 91 -9.56 2.70 6.16
N LYS A 92 -8.54 3.53 5.97
CA LYS A 92 -7.23 3.08 5.48
C LYS A 92 -6.11 3.04 6.53
N LEU A 93 -6.14 3.89 7.56
CA LEU A 93 -5.06 3.94 8.57
C LEU A 93 -5.04 2.75 9.55
N PRO A 94 -6.18 2.24 10.08
CA PRO A 94 -6.16 1.25 11.16
C PRO A 94 -5.34 0.01 10.83
N ILE A 95 -5.40 -0.45 9.57
CA ILE A 95 -4.67 -1.64 9.16
C ILE A 95 -3.16 -1.44 9.21
N HIS A 96 -2.64 -0.27 8.85
CA HIS A 96 -1.20 0.02 8.91
C HIS A 96 -0.69 0.08 10.34
N LEU A 97 -1.50 0.59 11.29
CA LEU A 97 -1.18 0.56 12.72
C LEU A 97 -1.09 -0.88 13.25
N ALA A 98 -1.94 -1.79 12.76
CA ALA A 98 -1.94 -3.19 13.15
C ALA A 98 -0.89 -4.06 12.43
N THR A 99 -0.25 -3.53 11.37
CA THR A 99 0.65 -4.28 10.49
C THR A 99 2.00 -3.56 10.34
N THR A 100 2.19 -2.76 9.29
CA THR A 100 3.42 -2.03 8.95
C THR A 100 4.03 -1.32 10.17
N PHE A 101 3.24 -0.57 10.92
CA PHE A 101 3.71 0.24 12.06
C PHE A 101 3.75 -0.52 13.38
N ALA A 102 3.26 -1.77 13.42
CA ALA A 102 3.51 -2.64 14.56
C ALA A 102 5.01 -2.99 14.66
N CYS A 103 5.71 -3.07 13.52
CA CYS A 103 7.15 -3.33 13.47
C CYS A 103 7.99 -2.09 13.07
N GLY A 104 7.48 -1.21 12.21
CA GLY A 104 8.11 0.05 11.85
C GLY A 104 7.75 1.17 12.83
N SER A 105 8.48 1.28 13.94
CA SER A 105 8.13 2.20 15.04
C SER A 105 8.35 3.68 14.75
N ASP A 106 9.24 4.03 13.82
CA ASP A 106 9.48 5.41 13.40
C ASP A 106 8.59 5.75 12.21
N TYR A 107 7.42 6.32 12.47
CA TYR A 107 6.50 6.73 11.42
C TYR A 107 5.92 8.12 11.67
N VAL A 108 5.50 8.77 10.57
CA VAL A 108 4.77 10.03 10.58
C VAL A 108 3.66 9.97 9.54
N ILE A 109 2.47 10.44 9.90
CA ILE A 109 1.30 10.38 9.05
C ILE A 109 0.88 11.79 8.69
N TYR A 110 0.74 12.03 7.38
CA TYR A 110 0.32 13.28 6.81
C TYR A 110 -1.04 13.15 6.12
N SER A 111 -1.87 14.17 6.32
CA SER A 111 -3.18 14.32 5.71
C SER A 111 -3.35 15.74 5.18
N ASP A 112 -4.47 16.00 4.49
CA ASP A 112 -4.92 17.35 4.12
C ASP A 112 -5.62 18.07 5.29
N LEU A 113 -5.60 17.51 6.49
CA LEU A 113 -6.10 18.15 7.71
C LEU A 113 -5.32 17.66 8.93
N GLU A 114 -5.06 18.57 9.87
CA GLU A 114 -4.57 18.20 11.20
C GLU A 114 -5.70 17.49 11.97
N GLN A 115 -5.43 16.26 12.39
CA GLN A 115 -6.39 15.42 13.10
C GLN A 115 -5.71 14.63 14.21
N GLN A 116 -6.48 14.11 15.15
CA GLN A 116 -6.02 13.16 16.16
C GLN A 116 -6.72 11.83 15.93
N PHE A 117 -5.96 10.78 15.62
CA PHE A 117 -6.47 9.41 15.47
C PHE A 117 -6.11 8.59 16.71
N GLY A 118 -6.99 8.55 17.71
CA GLY A 118 -6.68 7.92 18.99
C GLY A 118 -5.43 8.56 19.63
N VAL A 119 -4.36 7.77 19.83
CA VAL A 119 -3.06 8.26 20.32
C VAL A 119 -2.11 8.73 19.22
N VAL A 120 -2.50 8.58 17.95
CA VAL A 120 -1.66 8.85 16.79
C VAL A 120 -1.97 10.24 16.22
N PRO A 121 -1.02 11.20 16.28
CA PRO A 121 -1.22 12.52 15.69
C PRO A 121 -1.12 12.44 14.16
N ILE A 122 -2.00 13.18 13.49
CA ILE A 122 -2.05 13.27 12.03
C ILE A 122 -1.70 14.70 11.65
N HIS A 123 -0.60 14.85 10.90
CA HIS A 123 -0.05 16.15 10.57
C HIS A 123 -0.70 16.72 9.30
N ASP A 124 -1.04 18.01 9.34
CA ASP A 124 -1.47 18.76 8.16
C ASP A 124 -0.27 19.00 7.24
N ALA A 125 -0.19 18.24 6.14
CA ALA A 125 0.88 18.40 5.15
C ALA A 125 0.83 19.77 4.45
N LEU A 126 -0.31 20.47 4.47
CA LEU A 126 -0.46 21.75 3.80
C LEU A 126 -0.16 22.92 4.74
N ALA A 127 0.08 22.70 6.03
CA ALA A 127 0.26 23.76 7.01
C ALA A 127 1.39 24.74 6.66
N SER A 128 2.46 24.27 6.02
CA SER A 128 3.61 25.09 5.64
C SER A 128 3.51 25.73 4.26
N VAL A 129 2.46 25.44 3.47
CA VAL A 129 2.22 26.12 2.19
C VAL A 129 1.91 27.61 2.45
N SER A 130 2.46 28.49 1.62
CA SER A 130 2.30 29.95 1.78
C SER A 130 0.84 30.33 1.98
N GLN A 131 0.61 31.27 2.91
CA GLN A 131 -0.74 31.67 3.29
C GLN A 131 -1.59 32.14 2.09
N ASP A 132 -1.02 32.94 1.19
CA ASP A 132 -1.72 33.42 -0.01
C ASP A 132 -2.22 32.26 -0.89
N VAL A 133 -1.40 31.21 -1.07
CA VAL A 133 -1.79 30.01 -1.83
C VAL A 133 -2.90 29.25 -1.11
N ARG A 134 -2.79 29.05 0.22
CA ARG A 134 -3.81 28.38 1.03
C ARG A 134 -5.15 29.09 1.01
N ASP A 135 -5.13 30.41 1.02
CA ASP A 135 -6.35 31.21 1.13
C ASP A 135 -7.02 31.41 -0.24
N GLN A 136 -6.25 31.48 -1.33
CA GLN A 136 -6.76 31.96 -2.62
C GLN A 136 -6.69 30.94 -3.76
N HIS A 137 -5.75 29.99 -3.74
CA HIS A 137 -5.57 29.08 -4.87
C HIS A 137 -6.76 28.11 -5.01
N GLY A 138 -7.15 27.82 -6.25
CA GLY A 138 -8.31 26.99 -6.59
C GLY A 138 -8.16 25.54 -6.12
N ASP A 139 -6.98 24.95 -6.32
CA ASP A 139 -6.69 23.57 -5.87
C ASP A 139 -6.90 23.37 -4.36
N LEU A 140 -6.77 24.43 -3.56
CA LEU A 140 -6.90 24.41 -2.11
C LEU A 140 -8.33 24.75 -1.63
N ALA A 141 -9.30 24.87 -2.54
CA ALA A 141 -10.70 25.07 -2.17
C ALA A 141 -11.24 23.95 -1.30
N GLN A 142 -10.90 22.70 -1.63
CA GLN A 142 -11.30 21.53 -0.84
C GLN A 142 -10.65 21.54 0.55
N TYR A 143 -9.40 21.99 0.68
CA TYR A 143 -8.72 22.14 1.97
C TYR A 143 -9.47 23.14 2.87
N ARG A 144 -9.86 24.30 2.34
CA ARG A 144 -10.64 25.29 3.08
C ARG A 144 -12.01 24.76 3.50
N LEU A 145 -12.71 24.08 2.58
CA LEU A 145 -14.00 23.44 2.86
C LEU A 145 -13.89 22.39 3.97
N LEU A 146 -12.84 21.57 3.93
CA LEU A 146 -12.56 20.53 4.90
C LEU A 146 -12.32 21.12 6.30
N LYS A 147 -11.50 22.18 6.40
CA LYS A 147 -11.27 22.89 7.67
C LYS A 147 -12.55 23.50 8.23
N GLU A 148 -13.34 24.17 7.39
CA GLU A 148 -14.60 24.79 7.81
C GLU A 148 -15.60 23.73 8.31
N HIS A 149 -15.77 22.64 7.55
CA HIS A 149 -16.70 21.57 7.88
C HIS A 149 -16.36 20.88 9.20
N VAL A 150 -15.09 20.52 9.41
CA VAL A 150 -14.65 19.87 10.65
C VAL A 150 -14.66 20.85 11.82
N ALA A 151 -14.29 22.12 11.62
CA ALA A 151 -14.42 23.15 12.67
C ALA A 151 -15.88 23.39 13.08
N GLY A 152 -16.82 23.17 12.16
CA GLY A 152 -18.27 23.18 12.42
C GLY A 152 -18.81 21.92 13.10
N GLY A 153 -17.96 20.91 13.37
CA GLY A 153 -18.33 19.65 14.02
C GLY A 153 -18.76 18.53 13.07
N GLY A 154 -18.59 18.70 11.75
CA GLY A 154 -18.85 17.66 10.76
C GLY A 154 -17.72 16.62 10.67
N ASP A 155 -18.04 15.42 10.19
CA ASP A 155 -17.04 14.38 9.92
C ASP A 155 -16.42 14.60 8.53
N ALA A 156 -15.08 14.62 8.47
CA ALA A 156 -14.33 14.72 7.22
C ALA A 156 -14.79 13.69 6.16
N ALA A 157 -15.20 12.49 6.58
CA ALA A 157 -15.70 11.45 5.68
C ALA A 157 -16.94 11.88 4.87
N GLU A 158 -17.74 12.84 5.37
CA GLU A 158 -18.92 13.38 4.66
C GLU A 158 -18.54 14.17 3.39
N LEU A 159 -17.28 14.57 3.26
CA LEU A 159 -16.75 15.28 2.09
C LEU A 159 -16.09 14.34 1.06
N LYS A 160 -16.08 13.03 1.29
CA LYS A 160 -15.50 12.05 0.37
C LYS A 160 -16.18 12.15 -1.01
N GLY A 161 -15.37 12.13 -2.08
CA GLY A 161 -15.85 12.18 -3.46
C GLY A 161 -16.20 13.58 -4.01
N LYS A 162 -16.06 14.65 -3.21
CA LYS A 162 -16.07 16.03 -3.74
C LYS A 162 -14.72 16.29 -4.43
N GLU A 163 -14.74 16.87 -5.63
CA GLU A 163 -13.59 17.02 -6.53
C GLU A 163 -12.31 17.52 -5.79
N SER A 164 -11.34 16.62 -5.61
CA SER A 164 -10.12 16.86 -4.81
C SER A 164 -8.82 16.60 -5.58
N TRP A 165 -8.88 16.37 -6.90
CA TRP A 165 -7.72 15.96 -7.69
C TRP A 165 -6.55 16.96 -7.63
N GLY A 166 -6.86 18.26 -7.58
CA GLY A 166 -5.83 19.30 -7.49
C GLY A 166 -5.15 19.40 -6.13
N LEU A 167 -5.76 18.90 -5.04
CA LEU A 167 -5.25 19.10 -3.69
C LEU A 167 -4.04 18.20 -3.38
N ASP A 168 -4.08 16.95 -3.83
CA ASP A 168 -3.15 15.92 -3.37
C ASP A 168 -1.70 16.23 -3.73
N LYS A 169 -1.46 16.82 -4.92
CA LYS A 169 -0.12 17.21 -5.39
C LYS A 169 0.59 18.21 -4.46
N TRP A 170 -0.16 19.01 -3.68
CA TRP A 170 0.42 20.01 -2.78
C TRP A 170 1.01 19.42 -1.50
N LYS A 171 0.68 18.17 -1.15
CA LYS A 171 1.20 17.51 0.07
C LYS A 171 2.65 17.05 -0.07
N PHE A 172 3.11 16.76 -1.29
CA PHE A 172 4.37 16.06 -1.55
C PHE A 172 5.63 16.80 -1.08
N LEU A 173 5.80 18.08 -1.42
CA LEU A 173 7.04 18.80 -1.04
C LEU A 173 7.10 19.14 0.46
N PRO A 174 6.01 19.64 1.07
CA PRO A 174 5.97 19.88 2.51
C PRO A 174 6.23 18.63 3.35
N MET A 175 5.63 17.49 3.01
CA MET A 175 5.76 16.27 3.82
C MET A 175 7.19 15.73 3.83
N VAL A 176 7.92 15.80 2.71
CA VAL A 176 9.35 15.38 2.66
C VAL A 176 10.19 16.24 3.59
N THR A 177 9.98 17.55 3.52
CA THR A 177 10.69 18.56 4.31
C THR A 177 10.40 18.40 5.80
N ASP A 178 9.13 18.28 6.17
CA ASP A 178 8.71 18.16 7.57
C ASP A 178 9.16 16.83 8.19
N ALA A 179 9.04 15.72 7.44
CA ALA A 179 9.55 14.42 7.89
C ALA A 179 11.05 14.47 8.18
N TYR A 180 11.85 15.05 7.26
CA TYR A 180 13.28 15.22 7.47
C TYR A 180 13.60 16.06 8.70
N LYS A 181 12.87 17.16 8.95
CA LYS A 181 13.09 17.99 10.15
C LYS A 181 12.79 17.26 11.46
N LYS A 182 11.81 16.36 11.46
CA LYS A 182 11.42 15.59 12.65
C LYS A 182 12.44 14.52 13.03
N PHE A 183 12.98 13.80 12.05
CA PHE A 183 13.83 12.63 12.30
C PHE A 183 15.32 12.87 12.02
N GLY A 184 15.64 13.79 11.11
CA GLY A 184 16.99 14.24 10.80
C GLY A 184 17.92 13.15 10.26
N GLU A 185 19.22 13.37 10.45
CA GLU A 185 20.29 12.50 9.95
C GLU A 185 20.51 11.24 10.82
N THR A 186 19.78 11.10 11.92
CA THR A 186 19.88 9.90 12.79
C THR A 186 19.25 8.65 12.16
N LYS A 187 18.44 8.85 11.13
CA LYS A 187 17.81 7.80 10.32
C LYS A 187 18.55 7.67 9.00
N LYS A 188 18.56 6.47 8.43
CA LYS A 188 19.24 6.21 7.16
C LYS A 188 18.31 6.42 5.97
N TRP A 189 17.05 6.02 6.15
CA TRP A 189 16.08 5.94 5.06
C TRP A 189 14.75 6.57 5.45
N TYR A 190 14.11 7.20 4.48
CA TYR A 190 12.75 7.71 4.53
C TYR A 190 11.97 7.00 3.43
N PHE A 191 11.01 6.15 3.82
CA PHE A 191 10.13 5.43 2.91
C PHE A 191 8.76 6.09 2.91
N PHE A 192 8.43 6.74 1.80
CA PHE A 192 7.14 7.38 1.58
C PHE A 192 6.17 6.41 0.93
N MET A 193 4.95 6.34 1.44
CA MET A 193 3.89 5.46 0.96
C MET A 193 2.52 6.11 1.11
N GLU A 194 1.54 5.60 0.37
CA GLU A 194 0.13 5.97 0.50
C GLU A 194 -0.64 4.96 1.35
N ALA A 195 -1.80 5.36 1.86
CA ALA A 195 -2.60 4.53 2.76
C ALA A 195 -3.21 3.28 2.10
N ASP A 196 -3.19 3.17 0.77
CA ASP A 196 -3.56 2.00 -0.02
C ASP A 196 -2.33 1.27 -0.63
N THR A 197 -1.16 1.44 -0.02
CA THR A 197 0.08 0.73 -0.40
C THR A 197 0.46 -0.25 0.70
N TYR A 198 0.64 -1.52 0.35
CA TYR A 198 1.31 -2.49 1.20
C TYR A 198 2.80 -2.52 0.90
N VAL A 199 3.61 -2.67 1.94
CA VAL A 199 5.06 -2.86 1.84
C VAL A 199 5.48 -4.14 2.54
N SER A 200 6.20 -5.00 1.81
CA SER A 200 6.88 -6.16 2.38
C SER A 200 8.08 -5.66 3.18
N LEU A 201 7.98 -5.63 4.51
CA LEU A 201 9.03 -5.07 5.38
C LEU A 201 10.37 -5.77 5.20
N GLN A 202 10.36 -7.09 5.01
CA GLN A 202 11.57 -7.86 4.74
C GLN A 202 12.17 -7.51 3.39
N ASN A 203 11.38 -7.57 2.31
CA ASN A 203 11.90 -7.23 0.99
C ASN A 203 12.34 -5.76 0.90
N LEU A 204 11.70 -4.85 1.64
CA LEU A 204 12.15 -3.48 1.77
C LEU A 204 13.56 -3.43 2.36
N LEU A 205 13.82 -4.10 3.49
CA LEU A 205 15.16 -4.14 4.09
C LEU A 205 16.20 -4.74 3.14
N LEU A 206 15.87 -5.86 2.48
CA LEU A 206 16.73 -6.49 1.47
C LEU A 206 17.02 -5.56 0.29
N PHE A 207 16.04 -4.78 -0.15
CA PHE A 207 16.23 -3.80 -1.20
C PHE A 207 17.13 -2.64 -0.73
N LEU A 208 16.92 -2.12 0.47
CA LEU A 208 17.72 -1.03 1.03
C LEU A 208 19.20 -1.43 1.20
N ASP A 209 19.49 -2.72 1.41
CA ASP A 209 20.86 -3.26 1.45
C ASP A 209 21.61 -3.19 0.14
N THR A 210 20.90 -3.09 -0.98
CA THR A 210 21.53 -2.92 -2.28
C THR A 210 21.97 -1.47 -2.54
N LEU A 211 21.63 -0.55 -1.64
CA LEU A 211 21.85 0.89 -1.77
C LEU A 211 22.86 1.38 -0.72
N ASP A 212 23.60 2.46 -1.04
CA ASP A 212 24.55 3.08 -0.10
C ASP A 212 23.87 4.25 0.63
N GLU A 213 23.53 4.08 1.90
CA GLU A 213 22.77 5.08 2.68
C GLU A 213 23.51 6.41 2.84
N ARG A 214 24.84 6.41 2.64
CA ARG A 214 25.69 7.60 2.79
C ARG A 214 25.67 8.48 1.55
N LYS A 215 25.13 7.99 0.43
CA LYS A 215 24.97 8.75 -0.81
C LYS A 215 23.56 9.34 -0.89
N PRO A 216 23.36 10.43 -1.65
CA PRO A 216 22.02 10.94 -1.90
C PRO A 216 21.29 10.00 -2.87
N VAL A 217 20.44 9.14 -2.32
CA VAL A 217 19.66 8.15 -3.06
C VAL A 217 18.21 8.60 -3.10
N PHE A 218 17.65 8.61 -4.31
CA PHE A 218 16.23 8.76 -4.58
C PHE A 218 15.79 7.57 -5.41
N ALA A 219 14.95 6.69 -4.87
CA ALA A 219 14.60 5.43 -5.52
C ALA A 219 13.09 5.17 -5.50
N GLY A 220 12.58 4.48 -6.53
CA GLY A 220 11.17 4.10 -6.61
C GLY A 220 10.77 3.55 -7.98
N ALA A 221 9.46 3.38 -8.18
CA ALA A 221 8.89 2.90 -9.44
C ALA A 221 8.98 3.98 -10.53
N GLN A 222 9.73 3.72 -11.59
CA GLN A 222 9.98 4.65 -12.69
C GLN A 222 8.69 5.08 -13.41
N VAL A 223 8.48 6.39 -13.52
CA VAL A 223 7.51 7.03 -14.43
C VAL A 223 8.21 8.17 -15.17
N MET A 224 7.73 8.47 -16.38
CA MET A 224 8.29 9.48 -17.27
C MET A 224 7.21 10.47 -17.70
N ILE A 225 7.40 11.76 -17.44
CA ILE A 225 6.56 12.84 -17.98
C ILE A 225 7.46 13.89 -18.60
N GLY A 226 7.32 14.11 -19.92
CA GLY A 226 8.24 14.96 -20.67
C GLY A 226 9.66 14.40 -20.60
N ASP A 227 10.61 15.24 -20.15
CA ASP A 227 12.03 14.89 -19.99
C ASP A 227 12.41 14.57 -18.53
N THR A 228 11.44 14.53 -17.60
CA THR A 228 11.67 14.22 -16.20
C THR A 228 11.26 12.80 -15.84
N GLU A 229 12.23 12.02 -15.38
CA GLU A 229 12.06 10.70 -14.80
C GLU A 229 11.87 10.82 -13.27
N PHE A 230 10.84 10.18 -12.73
CA PHE A 230 10.49 10.29 -11.31
C PHE A 230 9.92 8.99 -10.75
N ALA A 231 9.87 8.90 -9.42
CA ALA A 231 9.26 7.79 -8.71
C ALA A 231 7.76 8.02 -8.57
N HIS A 232 6.92 7.05 -8.98
CA HIS A 232 5.48 7.09 -8.76
C HIS A 232 5.16 7.16 -7.27
N GLY A 233 4.44 8.21 -6.84
CA GLY A 233 4.19 8.50 -5.43
C GLY A 233 3.48 7.37 -4.67
N GLY A 234 2.45 6.78 -5.28
CA GLY A 234 1.68 5.70 -4.65
C GLY A 234 2.43 4.36 -4.55
N SER A 235 3.37 4.10 -5.47
CA SER A 235 4.10 2.82 -5.49
C SER A 235 5.11 2.68 -4.36
N GLY A 236 5.48 3.79 -3.70
CA GLY A 236 6.55 3.85 -2.73
C GLY A 236 7.77 4.63 -3.25
N VAL A 237 8.32 5.50 -2.40
CA VAL A 237 9.51 6.30 -2.69
C VAL A 237 10.50 6.17 -1.54
N VAL A 238 11.77 5.92 -1.85
CA VAL A 238 12.86 5.91 -0.88
C VAL A 238 13.72 7.14 -1.07
N LEU A 239 13.97 7.87 0.01
CA LEU A 239 15.06 8.84 0.11
C LEU A 239 16.06 8.37 1.17
N SER A 240 17.35 8.42 0.87
CA SER A 240 18.35 8.38 1.93
C SER A 240 18.34 9.70 2.71
N ALA A 241 18.85 9.70 3.95
CA ALA A 241 18.97 10.94 4.73
C ALA A 241 19.73 12.06 4.00
N PRO A 242 20.87 11.81 3.31
CA PRO A 242 21.51 12.83 2.48
C PRO A 242 20.61 13.39 1.38
N ALA A 243 19.77 12.57 0.73
CA ALA A 243 18.83 13.04 -0.29
C ALA A 243 17.70 13.87 0.32
N ALA A 244 17.13 13.44 1.45
CA ALA A 244 16.10 14.17 2.17
C ALA A 244 16.62 15.53 2.69
N ASN A 245 17.88 15.58 3.14
CA ASN A 245 18.54 16.83 3.52
C ASN A 245 18.70 17.80 2.33
N ALA A 246 19.23 17.29 1.22
CA ALA A 246 19.41 18.06 -0.01
C ALA A 246 18.08 18.58 -0.57
N PHE A 247 17.02 17.77 -0.48
CA PHE A 247 15.65 18.17 -0.79
C PHE A 247 15.20 19.32 0.09
N ASN A 248 15.25 19.16 1.42
CA ASN A 248 14.81 20.16 2.39
C ASN A 248 15.54 21.51 2.19
N ALA A 249 16.86 21.47 1.97
CA ALA A 249 17.65 22.67 1.67
C ALA A 249 17.24 23.35 0.35
N THR A 250 16.99 22.56 -0.71
CA THR A 250 16.63 23.06 -2.03
C THR A 250 15.21 23.64 -2.07
N TYR A 251 14.26 22.99 -1.41
CA TYR A 251 12.88 23.46 -1.29
C TYR A 251 12.82 24.79 -0.54
N HIS A 252 13.49 24.90 0.62
CA HIS A 252 13.44 26.12 1.43
C HIS A 252 14.21 27.31 0.86
N ARG A 253 15.18 27.07 -0.02
CA ARG A 253 15.89 28.16 -0.70
C ARG A 253 14.96 29.01 -1.57
N ASP A 254 13.90 28.42 -2.13
CA ASP A 254 12.98 29.11 -3.04
C ASP A 254 11.56 28.48 -3.02
N GLN A 255 10.98 28.36 -1.83
CA GLN A 255 9.66 27.74 -1.64
C GLN A 255 8.56 28.37 -2.52
N PRO A 256 8.44 29.71 -2.67
CA PRO A 256 7.41 30.31 -3.51
C PRO A 256 7.47 29.89 -4.99
N SER A 257 8.69 29.71 -5.53
CA SER A 257 8.88 29.23 -6.90
C SER A 257 8.41 27.78 -7.07
N TRP A 258 8.70 26.93 -6.08
CA TRP A 258 8.20 25.55 -6.06
C TRP A 258 6.68 25.49 -5.97
N GLU A 259 6.05 26.33 -5.15
CA GLU A 259 4.59 26.41 -5.06
C GLU A 259 3.95 26.84 -6.39
N ASN A 260 4.53 27.82 -7.09
CA ASN A 260 4.08 28.20 -8.43
C ASN A 260 4.20 27.04 -9.43
N MET A 261 5.29 26.28 -9.38
CA MET A 261 5.45 25.10 -10.25
C MET A 261 4.45 23.98 -9.92
N VAL A 262 4.18 23.72 -8.64
CA VAL A 262 3.15 22.74 -8.23
C VAL A 262 1.78 23.15 -8.77
N ALA A 263 1.44 24.45 -8.76
CA ALA A 263 0.19 24.95 -9.32
C ALA A 263 0.02 24.60 -10.81
N GLU A 264 1.09 24.69 -11.60
CA GLU A 264 1.07 24.49 -13.06
C GLU A 264 1.21 23.02 -13.51
N LYS A 265 1.70 22.14 -12.64
CA LYS A 265 1.97 20.73 -12.96
C LYS A 265 0.85 19.81 -12.50
N CYS A 266 0.75 18.64 -13.15
CA CYS A 266 -0.26 17.63 -12.84
C CYS A 266 -0.03 16.93 -11.50
N CYS A 267 1.24 16.75 -11.12
CA CYS A 267 1.64 15.61 -10.31
C CYS A 267 2.66 16.05 -9.25
N GLY A 268 2.39 15.76 -7.98
CA GLY A 268 3.25 16.19 -6.86
C GLY A 268 4.53 15.37 -6.72
N ASP A 269 4.49 14.11 -7.10
CA ASP A 269 5.65 13.20 -7.17
C ASP A 269 6.66 13.59 -8.25
N LEU A 270 6.17 14.07 -9.41
CA LEU A 270 7.02 14.73 -10.42
C LEU A 270 7.79 15.91 -9.80
N MET A 271 7.11 16.73 -8.99
CA MET A 271 7.74 17.88 -8.34
C MET A 271 8.81 17.47 -7.32
N VAL A 272 8.69 16.30 -6.70
CA VAL A 272 9.74 15.77 -5.82
C VAL A 272 11.03 15.55 -6.62
N ALA A 273 10.92 14.94 -7.80
CA ALA A 273 12.08 14.74 -8.68
C ALA A 273 12.68 16.06 -9.18
N GLU A 274 11.86 17.04 -9.54
CA GLU A 274 12.35 18.37 -9.97
C GLU A 274 13.19 19.06 -8.87
N VAL A 275 12.74 19.00 -7.61
CA VAL A 275 13.51 19.53 -6.47
C VAL A 275 14.85 18.82 -6.34
N LEU A 276 14.86 17.49 -6.41
CA LEU A 276 16.08 16.67 -6.32
C LEU A 276 17.05 16.89 -7.49
N LEU A 277 16.53 17.09 -8.70
CA LEU A 277 17.32 17.43 -9.87
C LEU A 277 17.96 18.81 -9.76
N LYS A 278 17.33 19.75 -9.04
CA LYS A 278 17.86 21.10 -8.74
C LYS A 278 18.71 21.16 -7.46
N ALA A 279 18.87 20.06 -6.74
CA ALA A 279 19.80 19.97 -5.63
C ALA A 279 21.26 20.03 -6.12
N ASP A 280 22.19 20.27 -5.19
CA ASP A 280 23.63 20.27 -5.44
C ASP A 280 24.33 19.27 -4.51
N PRO A 281 24.83 18.12 -5.01
CA PRO A 281 24.76 17.69 -6.41
C PRO A 281 23.33 17.30 -6.83
N SER A 282 23.07 17.32 -8.14
CA SER A 282 21.80 16.87 -8.72
C SER A 282 21.58 15.38 -8.44
N ILE A 283 20.38 15.01 -7.97
CA ILE A 283 20.03 13.65 -7.56
C ILE A 283 19.01 13.10 -8.56
N LYS A 284 19.40 12.05 -9.28
CA LYS A 284 18.54 11.36 -10.27
C LYS A 284 17.85 10.16 -9.65
N LEU A 285 16.75 9.74 -10.27
CA LEU A 285 16.05 8.53 -9.88
C LEU A 285 16.95 7.29 -10.04
N HIS A 286 17.02 6.50 -8.98
CA HIS A 286 17.44 5.11 -9.00
C HIS A 286 16.22 4.24 -9.34
N THR A 287 16.17 3.79 -10.59
CA THR A 287 15.05 2.99 -11.10
C THR A 287 14.94 1.67 -10.36
N SER A 288 13.82 1.46 -9.68
CA SER A 288 13.63 0.32 -8.76
C SER A 288 12.51 -0.61 -9.20
N PHE A 289 11.94 -0.39 -10.40
CA PHE A 289 11.03 -1.32 -11.04
C PHE A 289 11.80 -2.61 -11.42
N PRO A 290 11.26 -3.83 -11.18
CA PRO A 290 9.91 -4.14 -10.71
C PRO A 290 9.75 -4.28 -9.19
N LEU A 291 10.83 -4.15 -8.41
CA LEU A 291 10.79 -4.40 -6.97
C LEU A 291 9.78 -3.48 -6.28
N ILE A 292 9.87 -2.18 -6.57
CA ILE A 292 8.86 -1.19 -6.21
C ILE A 292 7.98 -0.97 -7.44
N GLN A 293 6.67 -1.13 -7.28
CA GLN A 293 5.71 -1.13 -8.39
C GLN A 293 4.28 -0.74 -7.94
N GLY A 294 3.42 -0.38 -8.90
CA GLY A 294 2.12 0.27 -8.65
C GLY A 294 0.88 -0.60 -8.86
N GLU A 295 1.03 -1.87 -9.18
CA GLU A 295 -0.05 -2.82 -9.42
C GLU A 295 -0.41 -3.59 -8.14
N THR A 296 -1.60 -4.22 -8.16
CA THR A 296 -2.02 -5.22 -7.17
C THR A 296 -1.61 -6.62 -7.64
N PRO A 297 -1.67 -7.66 -6.76
CA PRO A 297 -1.54 -9.04 -7.23
C PRO A 297 -2.56 -9.41 -8.32
N ALA A 298 -3.71 -8.73 -8.35
CA ALA A 298 -4.76 -9.00 -9.32
C ALA A 298 -4.49 -8.38 -10.69
N SER A 299 -3.92 -7.17 -10.74
CA SER A 299 -3.66 -6.45 -12.00
C SER A 299 -2.29 -6.66 -12.60
N LEU A 300 -1.32 -7.13 -11.81
CA LEU A 300 0.06 -7.28 -12.28
C LEU A 300 0.16 -8.16 -13.53
N ASP A 301 0.97 -7.69 -14.47
CA ASP A 301 1.44 -8.42 -15.64
C ASP A 301 2.42 -9.53 -15.23
N TRP A 302 1.90 -10.71 -14.87
CA TRP A 302 2.73 -11.85 -14.47
C TRP A 302 3.57 -12.33 -15.67
N SER A 303 4.84 -11.95 -15.65
CA SER A 303 5.79 -12.05 -16.76
C SER A 303 7.21 -12.29 -16.24
N GLU A 304 8.12 -12.69 -17.13
CA GLU A 304 9.54 -12.97 -16.80
C GLU A 304 10.25 -11.76 -16.19
N LYS A 305 9.78 -10.54 -16.51
CA LYS A 305 10.28 -9.29 -15.95
C LYS A 305 10.16 -9.25 -14.42
N HIS A 306 9.09 -9.83 -13.87
CA HIS A 306 8.78 -9.84 -12.44
C HIS A 306 9.14 -11.16 -11.77
N TRP A 307 8.90 -12.29 -12.45
CA TRP A 307 8.77 -13.62 -11.86
C TRP A 307 9.81 -13.95 -10.78
N CYS A 308 11.10 -13.76 -11.09
CA CYS A 308 12.22 -14.06 -10.20
C CYS A 308 12.81 -12.82 -9.49
N LYS A 309 12.01 -11.78 -9.25
CA LYS A 309 12.41 -10.58 -8.51
C LYS A 309 11.66 -10.49 -7.18
N PRO A 310 12.26 -9.88 -6.14
CA PRO A 310 11.53 -9.59 -4.90
C PRO A 310 10.41 -8.58 -5.16
N ALA A 311 9.26 -8.75 -4.53
CA ALA A 311 8.20 -7.74 -4.56
C ALA A 311 8.24 -6.91 -3.27
N VAL A 312 8.62 -5.64 -3.37
CA VAL A 312 8.73 -4.73 -2.20
C VAL A 312 7.39 -4.09 -1.91
N THR A 313 6.64 -3.69 -2.93
CA THR A 313 5.37 -2.97 -2.75
C THR A 313 4.23 -3.53 -3.60
N TRP A 314 3.01 -3.35 -3.09
CA TRP A 314 1.74 -3.54 -3.80
C TRP A 314 0.87 -2.31 -3.56
N HIS A 315 0.38 -1.66 -4.61
CA HIS A 315 -0.42 -0.43 -4.49
C HIS A 315 -1.87 -0.66 -4.95
N HIS A 316 -2.77 0.25 -4.56
CA HIS A 316 -4.23 0.10 -4.68
C HIS A 316 -4.79 -1.13 -3.97
N VAL A 317 -4.20 -1.47 -2.82
CA VAL A 317 -4.67 -2.55 -1.95
C VAL A 317 -5.55 -1.99 -0.85
N ASP A 318 -6.74 -2.56 -0.67
CA ASP A 318 -7.63 -2.21 0.43
C ASP A 318 -7.13 -2.82 1.75
N ALA A 319 -7.77 -2.47 2.87
CA ALA A 319 -7.37 -2.96 4.19
C ALA A 319 -7.38 -4.49 4.30
N VAL A 320 -8.28 -5.17 3.59
CA VAL A 320 -8.33 -6.64 3.55
C VAL A 320 -7.14 -7.20 2.77
N GLY A 321 -6.75 -6.55 1.67
CA GLY A 321 -5.56 -6.88 0.89
C GLY A 321 -4.28 -6.69 1.69
N VAL A 322 -4.14 -5.57 2.41
CA VAL A 322 -3.01 -5.30 3.31
C VAL A 322 -2.89 -6.39 4.38
N ASP A 323 -3.98 -6.76 5.06
CA ASP A 323 -3.98 -7.84 6.05
C ASP A 323 -3.52 -9.17 5.44
N LYS A 324 -4.10 -9.58 4.31
CA LYS A 324 -3.73 -10.84 3.64
C LYS A 324 -2.26 -10.89 3.21
N LEU A 325 -1.74 -9.79 2.68
CA LEU A 325 -0.33 -9.68 2.31
C LEU A 325 0.57 -9.71 3.55
N TRP A 326 0.17 -9.03 4.63
CA TRP A 326 0.87 -9.06 5.91
C TRP A 326 0.97 -10.47 6.50
N GLN A 327 -0.15 -11.22 6.53
CA GLN A 327 -0.16 -12.59 7.04
C GLN A 327 0.77 -13.48 6.21
N PHE A 328 0.66 -13.42 4.89
CA PHE A 328 1.52 -14.21 3.99
C PHE A 328 3.00 -13.91 4.18
N ASP A 329 3.37 -12.63 4.23
CA ASP A 329 4.76 -12.23 4.46
C ASP A 329 5.26 -12.69 5.84
N SER A 330 4.42 -12.62 6.87
CA SER A 330 4.78 -13.04 8.22
C SER A 330 4.96 -14.57 8.31
N GLU A 331 4.05 -15.34 7.72
CA GLU A 331 4.16 -16.80 7.59
C GLU A 331 5.41 -17.19 6.78
N TRP A 332 5.73 -16.45 5.72
CA TRP A 332 6.96 -16.68 4.96
C TRP A 332 8.21 -16.48 5.81
N ARG A 333 8.28 -15.39 6.58
CA ARG A 333 9.40 -15.10 7.49
C ARG A 333 9.55 -16.17 8.56
N GLU A 334 8.45 -16.63 9.15
CA GLU A 334 8.46 -17.70 10.14
C GLU A 334 9.00 -19.01 9.54
N ALA A 335 8.56 -19.35 8.33
CA ALA A 335 8.94 -20.61 7.68
C ALA A 335 10.37 -20.62 7.10
N HIS A 336 10.88 -19.48 6.63
CA HIS A 336 12.14 -19.41 5.86
C HIS A 336 13.24 -18.58 6.54
N GLY A 337 12.91 -17.82 7.57
CA GLY A 337 13.81 -16.91 8.27
C GLY A 337 13.88 -15.50 7.67
N ALA A 338 14.38 -14.58 8.50
CA ALA A 338 14.62 -13.20 8.12
C ALA A 338 15.85 -13.10 7.22
N GLY A 339 15.64 -12.87 5.93
CA GLY A 339 16.70 -12.84 4.92
C GLY A 339 16.36 -13.57 3.63
N GLU A 340 15.33 -14.43 3.63
CA GLU A 340 14.85 -15.07 2.40
C GLU A 340 13.89 -14.15 1.64
N PRO A 341 14.25 -13.63 0.45
CA PRO A 341 13.37 -12.74 -0.30
C PRO A 341 12.08 -13.45 -0.72
N ILE A 342 10.96 -12.73 -0.63
CA ILE A 342 9.68 -13.18 -1.18
C ILE A 342 9.61 -12.73 -2.63
N LEU A 343 9.61 -13.66 -3.57
CA LEU A 343 9.60 -13.32 -5.00
C LEU A 343 8.17 -13.12 -5.51
N PHE A 344 8.02 -12.41 -6.63
CA PHE A 344 6.74 -12.31 -7.33
C PHE A 344 6.10 -13.68 -7.59
N GLU A 345 6.89 -14.71 -7.95
CA GLU A 345 6.35 -16.06 -8.14
C GLU A 345 5.63 -16.63 -6.89
N ASP A 346 6.07 -16.25 -5.69
CA ASP A 346 5.52 -16.73 -4.42
C ASP A 346 4.16 -16.07 -4.15
N TYR A 347 4.03 -14.77 -4.43
CA TYR A 347 2.74 -14.07 -4.43
C TYR A 347 1.78 -14.62 -5.49
N TYR A 348 2.27 -14.92 -6.71
CA TYR A 348 1.42 -15.49 -7.77
C TYR A 348 0.81 -16.84 -7.33
N LYS A 349 1.65 -17.73 -6.79
CA LYS A 349 1.23 -19.06 -6.34
C LYS A 349 0.23 -19.00 -5.18
N SER A 350 0.30 -17.96 -4.36
CA SER A 350 -0.54 -17.79 -3.17
C SER A 350 -1.84 -17.04 -3.44
N PHE A 351 -1.79 -15.97 -4.24
CA PHE A 351 -2.92 -15.05 -4.41
C PHE A 351 -3.65 -15.20 -5.74
N VAL A 352 -2.99 -15.66 -6.81
CA VAL A 352 -3.56 -15.64 -8.17
C VAL A 352 -3.93 -17.02 -8.66
N LEU A 353 -2.96 -17.94 -8.69
CA LEU A 353 -3.16 -19.27 -9.23
C LEU A 353 -4.28 -20.07 -8.54
N PRO A 354 -4.46 -20.01 -7.19
CA PRO A 354 -5.53 -20.74 -6.52
C PRO A 354 -6.91 -20.29 -6.98
N GLN A 355 -7.11 -18.99 -7.23
CA GLN A 355 -8.39 -18.45 -7.69
C GLN A 355 -8.71 -18.91 -9.11
N ILE A 356 -7.73 -18.86 -10.02
CA ILE A 356 -7.90 -19.33 -11.40
C ILE A 356 -8.20 -20.83 -11.43
N ARG A 357 -7.50 -21.63 -10.61
CA ARG A 357 -7.73 -23.09 -10.51
C ARG A 357 -9.08 -23.43 -9.91
N ALA A 358 -9.49 -22.75 -8.84
CA ALA A 358 -10.80 -22.95 -8.22
C ALA A 358 -11.97 -22.65 -9.18
N ALA A 359 -11.75 -21.76 -10.15
CA ALA A 359 -12.70 -21.45 -11.22
C ALA A 359 -12.52 -22.32 -12.48
N GLU A 360 -11.71 -23.37 -12.44
CA GLU A 360 -11.39 -24.22 -13.60
C GLU A 360 -10.90 -23.42 -14.83
N GLY A 361 -10.19 -22.32 -14.58
CA GLY A 361 -9.71 -21.42 -15.62
C GLY A 361 -10.79 -20.57 -16.30
N LYS A 362 -12.01 -20.44 -15.72
CA LYS A 362 -13.07 -19.62 -16.33
C LYS A 362 -13.98 -18.95 -15.30
N MET A 363 -14.08 -17.62 -15.36
CA MET A 363 -14.91 -16.81 -14.46
C MET A 363 -15.96 -16.02 -15.23
N LYS A 364 -17.20 -16.00 -14.75
CA LYS A 364 -18.32 -15.20 -15.30
C LYS A 364 -18.43 -13.87 -14.57
N GLY A 365 -18.89 -12.83 -15.28
CA GLY A 365 -18.99 -11.48 -14.75
C GLY A 365 -17.64 -10.91 -14.32
N TRP A 366 -16.58 -11.24 -15.05
CA TRP A 366 -15.20 -11.02 -14.65
C TRP A 366 -14.37 -10.45 -15.80
N ASP A 367 -13.53 -9.47 -15.51
CA ASP A 367 -12.54 -8.91 -16.43
C ASP A 367 -11.13 -9.21 -15.94
N ASN A 368 -10.39 -10.01 -16.71
CA ASN A 368 -9.00 -10.38 -16.45
C ASN A 368 -8.00 -9.43 -17.11
N LEU A 369 -8.43 -8.26 -17.57
CA LEU A 369 -7.57 -7.21 -18.13
C LEU A 369 -6.74 -7.71 -19.33
N ALA A 370 -7.28 -8.63 -20.14
CA ALA A 370 -6.68 -8.99 -21.41
C ALA A 370 -6.58 -7.76 -22.32
N GLN A 371 -5.43 -7.57 -23.00
CA GLN A 371 -5.20 -6.34 -23.78
C GLN A 371 -4.28 -6.47 -25.00
N ASP A 372 -3.56 -7.59 -25.18
CA ASP A 372 -2.63 -7.74 -26.31
C ASP A 372 -3.34 -7.84 -27.66
N TRP A 373 -4.57 -8.37 -27.66
CA TRP A 373 -5.50 -8.32 -28.79
C TRP A 373 -6.85 -7.81 -28.33
N SER A 374 -7.52 -7.02 -29.18
CA SER A 374 -8.84 -6.44 -28.92
C SER A 374 -9.64 -6.36 -30.22
N PHE A 375 -10.84 -6.94 -30.22
CA PHE A 375 -11.76 -6.95 -31.36
C PHE A 375 -13.14 -6.50 -30.93
N ARG A 376 -13.75 -5.61 -31.72
CA ARG A 376 -15.13 -5.15 -31.52
C ARG A 376 -16.00 -5.54 -32.70
N ASN A 377 -17.28 -5.83 -32.43
CA ASN A 377 -18.27 -6.03 -33.49
C ASN A 377 -18.32 -4.79 -34.40
N GLY A 378 -18.02 -4.97 -35.69
CA GLY A 378 -18.09 -3.93 -36.71
C GLY A 378 -16.74 -3.42 -37.22
N ASP A 379 -15.67 -3.55 -36.43
CA ASP A 379 -14.38 -2.95 -36.77
C ASP A 379 -13.55 -3.87 -37.69
N ASP A 380 -13.52 -5.19 -37.42
CA ASP A 380 -12.53 -6.09 -38.04
C ASP A 380 -13.13 -7.31 -38.78
N ASN A 381 -14.46 -7.46 -38.87
CA ASN A 381 -15.16 -8.70 -39.29
C ASN A 381 -14.71 -10.00 -38.56
N ASN A 382 -13.83 -9.89 -37.55
CA ASN A 382 -13.25 -11.03 -36.85
C ASN A 382 -14.35 -11.76 -36.07
N PRO A 383 -14.56 -13.07 -36.29
CA PRO A 383 -15.59 -13.82 -35.58
C PRO A 383 -15.36 -13.91 -34.06
N ALA A 384 -14.17 -13.55 -33.55
CA ALA A 384 -13.80 -13.64 -32.14
C ALA A 384 -14.75 -12.87 -31.21
N SER A 385 -15.23 -11.68 -31.59
CA SER A 385 -16.15 -10.86 -30.80
C SER A 385 -17.61 -11.39 -30.78
N LYS A 386 -17.96 -12.33 -31.66
CA LYS A 386 -19.34 -12.83 -31.82
C LYS A 386 -19.80 -13.71 -30.65
N SER A 387 -18.89 -14.40 -29.97
CA SER A 387 -19.23 -15.24 -28.81
C SER A 387 -17.99 -15.56 -27.97
N ALA A 388 -18.21 -15.87 -26.69
CA ALA A 388 -17.14 -16.33 -25.79
C ALA A 388 -16.35 -17.52 -26.38
N LYS A 389 -17.04 -18.49 -27.00
CA LYS A 389 -16.39 -19.65 -27.64
C LYS A 389 -15.52 -19.25 -28.84
N ALA A 390 -15.91 -18.22 -29.59
CA ALA A 390 -15.11 -17.72 -30.69
C ALA A 390 -13.87 -16.97 -30.21
N CYS A 391 -14.00 -16.16 -29.15
CA CYS A 391 -12.88 -15.47 -28.50
C CYS A 391 -11.87 -16.46 -27.89
N GLU A 392 -12.38 -17.46 -27.15
CA GLU A 392 -11.59 -18.57 -26.62
C GLU A 392 -10.84 -19.31 -27.74
N ARG A 393 -11.52 -19.65 -28.85
CA ARG A 393 -10.89 -20.30 -30.00
C ARG A 393 -9.81 -19.43 -30.65
N PHE A 394 -10.04 -18.12 -30.77
CA PHE A 394 -9.05 -17.18 -31.27
C PHE A 394 -7.77 -17.26 -30.42
N CYS A 395 -7.89 -17.05 -29.10
CA CYS A 395 -6.72 -17.11 -28.22
C CYS A 395 -6.07 -18.51 -28.23
N ARG A 396 -6.85 -19.60 -28.32
CA ARG A 396 -6.30 -20.95 -28.46
C ARG A 396 -5.51 -21.14 -29.76
N GLY A 397 -5.86 -20.41 -30.83
CA GLY A 397 -5.15 -20.43 -32.11
C GLY A 397 -3.88 -19.57 -32.13
N GLU A 398 -3.80 -18.55 -31.27
CA GLU A 398 -2.63 -17.68 -31.16
C GLU A 398 -1.54 -18.31 -30.28
N ASP A 399 -0.30 -18.20 -30.75
CA ASP A 399 0.88 -18.61 -30.00
C ASP A 399 1.06 -17.75 -28.76
N HIS A 400 1.46 -18.38 -27.65
CA HIS A 400 1.69 -17.74 -26.36
C HIS A 400 0.48 -17.02 -25.73
N CYS A 401 -0.73 -17.13 -26.31
CA CYS A 401 -1.91 -16.56 -25.69
C CYS A 401 -2.32 -17.39 -24.46
N LEU A 402 -2.31 -16.76 -23.28
CA LEU A 402 -2.57 -17.41 -21.98
C LEU A 402 -3.98 -17.15 -21.47
N GLN A 403 -4.58 -16.01 -21.83
CA GLN A 403 -5.87 -15.60 -21.31
C GLN A 403 -6.74 -14.90 -22.36
N TRP A 404 -8.06 -14.93 -22.15
CA TRP A 404 -9.03 -14.26 -23.00
C TRP A 404 -10.17 -13.69 -22.17
N PHE A 405 -10.83 -12.67 -22.71
CA PHE A 405 -12.01 -12.03 -22.14
C PHE A 405 -13.03 -11.81 -23.25
N TRP A 406 -14.29 -12.08 -22.96
CA TRP A 406 -15.39 -11.78 -23.88
C TRP A 406 -16.53 -11.11 -23.14
N SER A 407 -17.10 -10.08 -23.75
CA SER A 407 -18.42 -9.54 -23.45
C SER A 407 -19.20 -9.39 -24.76
N PRO A 408 -20.52 -9.14 -24.75
CA PRO A 408 -21.31 -9.00 -25.97
C PRO A 408 -20.69 -8.03 -26.98
N GLY A 409 -20.21 -8.59 -28.10
CA GLY A 409 -19.60 -7.81 -29.18
C GLY A 409 -18.18 -7.33 -28.94
N PHE A 410 -17.50 -7.85 -27.92
CA PHE A 410 -16.12 -7.50 -27.61
C PHE A 410 -15.32 -8.73 -27.21
N CYS A 411 -14.13 -8.90 -27.79
CA CYS A 411 -13.18 -9.95 -27.44
C CYS A 411 -11.82 -9.33 -27.18
N LYS A 412 -11.20 -9.72 -26.08
CA LYS A 412 -9.82 -9.40 -25.76
C LYS A 412 -9.04 -10.69 -25.50
N ALA A 413 -7.75 -10.68 -25.80
CA ALA A 413 -6.86 -11.79 -25.49
C ALA A 413 -5.50 -11.27 -25.03
N GLY A 414 -4.75 -12.11 -24.30
CA GLY A 414 -3.51 -11.71 -23.65
C GLY A 414 -2.44 -12.80 -23.59
N LYS A 415 -1.19 -12.38 -23.70
CA LYS A 415 0.03 -13.21 -23.61
C LYS A 415 0.55 -13.34 -22.17
N VAL A 416 0.06 -12.51 -21.26
CA VAL A 416 0.41 -12.56 -19.83
C VAL A 416 -0.82 -12.94 -19.02
N VAL A 417 -0.58 -13.55 -17.86
CA VAL A 417 -1.65 -13.81 -16.90
C VAL A 417 -1.90 -12.53 -16.10
N ARG A 418 -3.17 -12.19 -15.90
CA ARG A 418 -3.68 -11.25 -14.90
C ARG A 418 -4.93 -11.87 -14.29
N LEU A 419 -5.16 -11.64 -13.00
CA LEU A 419 -6.39 -12.10 -12.37
C LEU A 419 -7.53 -11.14 -12.70
N GLY A 420 -7.33 -9.84 -12.54
CA GLY A 420 -8.35 -8.81 -12.67
C GLY A 420 -9.44 -8.91 -11.59
N TRP A 421 -10.67 -8.50 -11.91
CA TRP A 421 -11.73 -8.36 -10.91
C TRP A 421 -13.12 -8.72 -11.42
N SER A 422 -14.03 -8.89 -10.47
CA SER A 422 -15.46 -8.94 -10.73
C SER A 422 -15.92 -7.60 -11.30
N MET A 423 -16.67 -7.68 -12.40
CA MET A 423 -17.30 -6.52 -13.05
C MET A 423 -18.26 -5.75 -12.13
N LYS A 424 -18.78 -6.41 -11.08
CA LYS A 424 -19.73 -5.79 -10.14
C LYS A 424 -19.04 -4.95 -9.07
N ASN A 425 -17.87 -5.39 -8.60
CA ASN A 425 -17.16 -4.83 -7.44
C ASN A 425 -15.76 -4.40 -7.85
N ARG A 426 -15.66 -3.68 -8.96
CA ARG A 426 -14.37 -3.26 -9.48
C ARG A 426 -13.80 -2.14 -8.61
N PRO A 427 -12.55 -2.25 -8.12
CA PRO A 427 -11.91 -1.15 -7.42
C PRO A 427 -11.67 0.02 -8.37
N GLY A 428 -11.68 1.25 -7.84
CA GLY A 428 -11.17 2.41 -8.57
C GLY A 428 -9.66 2.28 -8.70
N LEU A 429 -9.13 2.36 -9.92
CA LEU A 429 -7.70 2.16 -10.22
C LEU A 429 -6.95 3.48 -10.49
N GLY A 430 -7.51 4.61 -10.05
CA GLY A 430 -6.94 5.92 -10.32
C GLY A 430 -6.72 6.17 -11.81
N SER A 431 -5.53 6.64 -12.18
CA SER A 431 -5.13 6.91 -13.57
C SER A 431 -5.04 5.65 -14.45
N ALA A 432 -4.97 4.45 -13.85
CA ALA A 432 -4.99 3.19 -14.60
C ALA A 432 -6.40 2.80 -15.07
N ASP A 433 -7.46 3.47 -14.59
CA ASP A 433 -8.84 3.17 -14.95
C ASP A 433 -9.12 3.43 -16.45
N ASP A 434 -8.42 4.41 -17.03
CA ASP A 434 -8.48 4.79 -18.46
C ASP A 434 -8.05 3.66 -19.40
N ARG A 435 -7.28 2.67 -18.90
CA ARG A 435 -6.80 1.52 -19.69
C ARG A 435 -7.89 0.49 -19.95
N ILE A 436 -9.09 0.66 -19.36
CA ILE A 436 -10.09 -0.39 -19.32
C ILE A 436 -11.40 0.08 -19.96
N ALA A 437 -11.98 -0.80 -20.76
CA ALA A 437 -13.24 -0.54 -21.44
C ALA A 437 -14.39 -0.52 -20.41
N HIS A 438 -15.25 0.49 -20.52
CA HIS A 438 -16.46 0.61 -19.73
C HIS A 438 -17.60 -0.11 -20.46
N PHE A 439 -18.24 -1.06 -19.78
CA PHE A 439 -19.35 -1.84 -20.32
C PHE A 439 -20.63 -1.51 -19.56
N GLY A 440 -21.77 -1.55 -20.24
CA GLY A 440 -23.06 -1.44 -19.59
C GLY A 440 -23.33 -2.66 -18.67
N GLU A 441 -24.37 -2.55 -17.86
CA GLU A 441 -24.70 -3.56 -16.85
C GLU A 441 -24.99 -4.95 -17.47
N GLU A 442 -25.69 -4.98 -18.60
CA GLU A 442 -26.02 -6.22 -19.28
C GLU A 442 -24.78 -6.91 -19.89
N GLU A 443 -23.88 -6.13 -20.47
CA GLU A 443 -22.61 -6.63 -21.02
C GLU A 443 -21.70 -7.15 -19.91
N SER A 444 -21.64 -6.41 -18.79
CA SER A 444 -20.89 -6.78 -17.59
C SER A 444 -21.37 -8.10 -16.99
N ARG A 445 -22.69 -8.34 -16.94
CA ARG A 445 -23.25 -9.62 -16.45
C ARG A 445 -22.94 -10.81 -17.38
N LYS A 446 -22.81 -10.56 -18.68
CA LYS A 446 -22.51 -11.57 -19.70
C LYS A 446 -21.01 -11.76 -19.94
N ALA A 447 -20.17 -10.92 -19.34
CA ALA A 447 -18.73 -11.01 -19.47
C ALA A 447 -18.21 -12.36 -18.96
N VAL A 448 -17.17 -12.88 -19.61
CA VAL A 448 -16.49 -14.10 -19.22
C VAL A 448 -15.00 -13.93 -19.46
N SER A 449 -14.21 -14.19 -18.42
CA SER A 449 -12.75 -14.31 -18.51
C SER A 449 -12.35 -15.77 -18.49
N GLY A 450 -11.34 -16.13 -19.26
CA GLY A 450 -10.77 -17.46 -19.29
C GLY A 450 -9.25 -17.45 -19.32
N TRP A 451 -8.67 -18.52 -18.77
CA TRP A 451 -7.25 -18.77 -18.67
C TRP A 451 -6.97 -20.21 -19.09
N PHE A 452 -5.94 -20.41 -19.91
CA PHE A 452 -5.54 -21.74 -20.33
C PHE A 452 -4.58 -22.34 -19.31
N LEU A 453 -5.11 -23.09 -18.34
CA LEU A 453 -4.35 -23.71 -17.25
C LEU A 453 -3.15 -24.53 -17.76
N ASP A 454 -3.34 -25.26 -18.87
CA ASP A 454 -2.29 -26.04 -19.54
C ASP A 454 -1.13 -25.16 -20.04
N ARG A 455 -1.46 -24.00 -20.62
CA ARG A 455 -0.46 -23.04 -21.11
C ARG A 455 0.21 -22.27 -19.96
N ILE A 456 -0.54 -21.96 -18.91
CA ILE A 456 -0.01 -21.30 -17.71
C ILE A 456 1.01 -22.22 -17.03
N GLU A 457 0.69 -23.49 -16.83
CA GLU A 457 1.61 -24.46 -16.23
C GLU A 457 2.88 -24.63 -17.06
N ALA A 458 2.74 -24.73 -18.40
CA ALA A 458 3.89 -24.79 -19.30
C ALA A 458 4.75 -23.51 -19.21
N TRP A 459 4.13 -22.34 -19.17
CA TRP A 459 4.81 -21.06 -19.03
C TRP A 459 5.57 -20.95 -17.70
N GLN A 460 4.94 -21.34 -16.58
CA GLN A 460 5.58 -21.36 -15.26
C GLN A 460 6.78 -22.31 -15.23
N THR A 461 6.62 -23.50 -15.81
CA THR A 461 7.71 -24.49 -15.89
C THR A 461 8.90 -23.96 -16.69
N ALA A 462 8.64 -23.24 -17.77
CA ALA A 462 9.68 -22.64 -18.61
C ALA A 462 10.49 -21.56 -17.89
N GLN A 463 9.98 -20.94 -16.81
CA GLN A 463 10.74 -19.97 -16.01
C GLN A 463 11.84 -20.61 -15.16
N GLY A 464 11.79 -21.94 -14.94
CA GLY A 464 12.75 -22.65 -14.11
C GLY A 464 12.67 -22.28 -12.63
N VAL A 465 13.76 -22.51 -11.90
CA VAL A 465 13.88 -22.20 -10.47
C VAL A 465 14.48 -20.81 -10.32
N CYS A 466 13.79 -19.91 -9.61
CA CYS A 466 14.31 -18.58 -9.35
C CYS A 466 15.47 -18.62 -8.33
N ASP A 467 16.61 -18.03 -8.71
CA ASP A 467 17.75 -17.84 -7.83
C ASP A 467 17.50 -16.66 -6.88
N ARG A 468 17.42 -16.97 -5.58
CA ARG A 468 17.20 -16.00 -4.49
C ARG A 468 18.50 -15.41 -3.94
N SER A 469 19.66 -16.01 -4.24
CA SER A 469 20.94 -15.60 -3.68
C SER A 469 21.34 -14.14 -3.93
N PRO A 470 21.00 -13.48 -5.06
CA PRO A 470 21.39 -12.09 -5.29
C PRO A 470 20.71 -11.09 -4.35
N TRP A 471 19.68 -11.51 -3.62
CA TRP A 471 18.85 -10.65 -2.77
C TRP A 471 18.93 -11.04 -1.29
N ARG A 472 19.75 -12.04 -0.94
CA ARG A 472 19.97 -12.42 0.46
C ARG A 472 20.99 -11.49 1.09
N ILE A 473 20.81 -11.19 2.37
CA ILE A 473 21.87 -10.59 3.19
C ILE A 473 22.97 -11.64 3.34
N SER A 474 24.21 -11.32 2.95
CA SER A 474 25.36 -12.08 3.43
C SER A 474 25.43 -11.89 4.93
N GLY A 475 25.10 -12.92 5.71
CA GLY A 475 25.27 -12.89 7.15
C GLY A 475 26.75 -12.63 7.44
N ASP A 476 27.03 -11.47 8.03
CA ASP A 476 28.28 -11.22 8.75
C ASP A 476 28.09 -11.60 10.22
#